data_AF-A0A4C1U0M7-F1
#
_entry.id   AF-A0A4C1U0M7-F1
#
_cell.length_a   1.000
_cell.length_b   1.000
_cell.length_c   1.000
_cell.angle_alpha   90.00
_cell.angle_beta   90.00
_cell.angle_gamma   90.00
#
_symmetry.space_group_name_H-M   'P 1'
#
loop_
_entity.id
_entity.type
_entity.pdbx_description
1 polymer ?
#
loop_
_entity_poly.entity_id
_entity_poly.type
_entity_poly.pdbx_seq_one_letter_code
_entity_poly.pdbx_strand_id
1 'polypeptide(L)'
;MAPKKRFYASTNGLGHRSSIKGLEISEAAKKFNVPRITLHNKVTGKSPINCPMESSTILSKEEKSILEIWIKEMLDKYINVAKEVATSPVWKAYNAKKEEQKRKQIRRKAIAC
;
A
#
# COMPACT_ATOMS: atom_id res chain seq x y z
N MET A 1 14.51 -27.84 2.52
CA MET A 1 14.65 -26.43 2.95
C MET A 1 13.38 -26.02 3.70
N ALA A 2 13.50 -25.45 4.90
CA ALA A 2 12.32 -24.99 5.66
C ALA A 2 11.73 -23.70 5.05
N PRO A 3 10.40 -23.56 5.00
CA PRO A 3 9.76 -22.39 4.39
C PRO A 3 10.06 -21.11 5.18
N LYS A 4 10.47 -20.05 4.47
CA LYS A 4 10.71 -18.72 5.05
C LYS A 4 9.37 -18.08 5.46
N LYS A 5 9.04 -18.11 6.75
CA LYS A 5 7.91 -17.35 7.31
C LYS A 5 8.24 -15.85 7.30
N ARG A 6 7.33 -15.03 6.77
CA ARG A 6 7.42 -13.56 6.81
C ARG A 6 6.89 -13.08 8.16
N PHE A 7 7.69 -12.34 8.93
CA PHE A 7 7.31 -11.78 10.24
C PHE A 7 6.96 -10.30 10.09
N TYR A 8 5.75 -9.90 10.51
CA TYR A 8 5.27 -8.52 10.39
C TYR A 8 5.68 -7.66 11.60
N ALA A 9 6.10 -6.42 11.34
CA ALA A 9 6.58 -5.46 12.35
C ALA A 9 5.58 -5.18 13.49
N SER A 10 4.27 -5.33 13.23
CA SER A 10 3.19 -5.13 14.21
C SER A 10 3.23 -6.11 15.39
N THR A 11 3.86 -7.27 15.25
CA THR A 11 3.93 -8.27 16.34
C THR A 11 5.14 -8.11 17.26
N ASN A 12 6.13 -7.31 16.87
CA ASN A 12 7.44 -7.24 17.55
C ASN A 12 7.59 -6.02 18.48
N GLY A 13 6.65 -5.08 18.50
CA GLY A 13 6.73 -3.84 19.29
C GLY A 13 6.63 -4.03 20.80
N LEU A 14 6.14 -5.18 21.26
CA LEU A 14 5.88 -5.46 22.69
C LEU A 14 6.89 -6.42 23.34
N GLY A 15 7.79 -7.04 22.57
CA GLY A 15 8.65 -8.11 23.09
C GLY A 15 9.92 -7.66 23.84
N HIS A 16 10.27 -6.37 23.79
CA HIS A 16 11.61 -5.92 24.21
C HIS A 16 11.73 -5.52 25.68
N ARG A 17 10.69 -4.96 26.31
CA ARG A 17 10.82 -4.47 27.70
C ARG A 17 10.63 -5.53 28.77
N SER A 18 10.05 -6.68 28.44
CA SER A 18 9.64 -7.68 29.44
C SER A 18 10.57 -8.91 29.55
N SER A 19 11.54 -9.07 28.64
CA SER A 19 12.25 -10.36 28.48
C SER A 19 13.72 -10.38 28.89
N ILE A 20 14.27 -9.29 29.47
CA ILE A 20 15.71 -9.25 29.84
C ILE A 20 15.90 -8.92 31.31
N LYS A 21 15.03 -9.43 32.19
CA LYS A 21 15.25 -9.41 33.65
C LYS A 21 15.04 -10.77 34.33
N GLY A 22 14.95 -11.89 33.59
CA GLY A 22 14.92 -13.21 34.24
C GLY A 22 14.41 -14.42 33.45
N LEU A 23 14.13 -14.31 32.15
CA LEU A 23 13.69 -15.46 31.33
C LEU A 23 14.77 -15.87 30.34
N GLU A 24 14.97 -17.18 30.17
CA GLU A 24 15.86 -17.68 29.13
C GLU A 24 15.31 -17.39 27.73
N ILE A 25 16.21 -17.09 26.79
CA ILE A 25 15.87 -16.80 25.37
C ILE A 25 15.01 -17.92 24.75
N SER A 26 15.19 -19.16 25.20
CA SER A 26 14.41 -20.32 24.76
C SER A 26 12.92 -20.21 25.12
N GLU A 27 12.62 -19.82 26.36
CA GLU A 27 11.25 -19.68 26.87
C GLU A 27 10.58 -18.45 26.27
N ALA A 28 11.31 -17.34 26.18
CA ALA A 28 10.83 -16.14 25.52
C ALA A 28 10.51 -16.42 24.03
N ALA A 29 11.36 -17.14 23.31
CA ALA A 29 11.12 -17.50 21.91
C ALA A 29 9.83 -18.32 21.73
N LYS A 30 9.57 -19.28 22.63
CA LYS A 30 8.31 -20.05 22.64
C LYS A 30 7.11 -19.15 22.92
N LYS A 31 7.20 -18.29 23.95
CA LYS A 31 6.12 -17.39 24.37
C LYS A 31 5.72 -16.40 23.28
N PHE A 32 6.70 -15.84 22.57
CA PHE A 32 6.45 -14.89 21.49
C PHE A 32 6.30 -15.54 20.11
N ASN A 33 6.39 -16.87 20.01
CA ASN A 33 6.33 -17.62 18.76
C ASN A 33 7.29 -17.09 17.68
N VAL A 34 8.51 -16.74 18.10
CA VAL A 34 9.58 -16.24 17.24
C VAL A 34 10.70 -17.28 17.23
N PRO A 35 11.37 -17.54 16.08
CA PRO A 35 12.52 -18.44 16.05
C PRO A 35 13.58 -18.00 17.07
N ARG A 36 14.11 -18.97 17.84
CA ARG A 36 15.11 -18.70 18.88
C ARG A 36 16.29 -17.88 18.36
N ILE A 37 16.76 -18.19 17.16
CA ILE A 37 17.87 -17.46 16.51
C ILE A 37 17.50 -16.01 16.18
N THR A 38 16.24 -15.75 15.80
CA THR A 38 15.74 -14.41 15.49
C THR A 38 15.64 -13.56 16.76
N LEU A 39 15.12 -14.14 17.85
CA LEU A 39 15.07 -13.46 19.14
C LEU A 39 16.48 -13.18 19.68
N HIS A 40 17.36 -14.18 19.63
CA HIS A 40 18.77 -14.05 19.99
C HIS A 40 19.45 -12.92 19.21
N ASN A 41 19.33 -12.89 17.88
CA ASN A 41 19.95 -11.85 17.06
C ASN A 41 19.42 -10.44 17.35
N LYS A 42 18.15 -10.30 17.76
CA LYS A 42 17.59 -9.02 18.22
C LYS A 42 18.15 -8.61 19.59
N VAL A 43 18.33 -9.56 20.51
CA VAL A 43 18.89 -9.30 21.86
C VAL A 43 20.38 -8.97 21.79
N THR A 44 21.15 -9.70 20.97
CA THR A 44 22.60 -9.47 20.80
C THR A 44 22.92 -8.31 19.84
N GLY A 45 21.92 -7.58 19.34
CA GLY A 45 22.10 -6.45 18.43
C GLY A 45 22.58 -6.80 17.01
N LYS A 46 22.68 -8.10 16.65
CA LYS A 46 23.05 -8.55 15.29
C LYS A 46 22.02 -8.14 14.24
N SER A 47 20.77 -7.93 14.64
CA SER A 47 19.73 -7.39 13.78
C SER A 47 19.00 -6.27 14.52
N PRO A 48 18.84 -5.08 13.91
CA PRO A 48 18.16 -3.98 14.55
C PRO A 48 16.71 -4.37 14.89
N ILE A 49 16.26 -3.92 16.07
CA ILE A 49 14.91 -4.18 16.56
C ILE A 49 13.90 -3.55 15.61
N ASN A 50 14.13 -2.28 15.31
CA ASN A 50 13.46 -1.51 14.28
C ASN A 50 14.26 -1.68 12.98
N CYS A 51 14.11 -2.84 12.33
CA CYS A 51 14.45 -2.95 10.93
C CYS A 51 13.20 -2.47 10.18
N PRO A 52 13.15 -1.22 9.69
CA PRO A 52 12.09 -0.86 8.76
C PRO A 52 12.21 -1.84 7.60
N MET A 53 11.15 -2.62 7.38
CA MET A 53 11.05 -3.51 6.22
C MET A 53 10.76 -2.72 4.94
N GLU A 54 11.04 -1.41 4.99
CA GLU A 54 10.95 -0.51 3.85
C GLU A 54 12.03 -0.91 2.86
N SER A 55 11.66 -0.90 1.58
CA SER A 55 12.65 -0.97 0.53
C SER A 55 13.65 0.16 0.74
N SER A 56 14.94 -0.11 0.50
CA SER A 56 15.96 0.93 0.44
C SER A 56 15.61 1.87 -0.70
N THR A 57 14.86 2.92 -0.39
CA THR A 57 14.55 3.98 -1.33
C THR A 57 15.72 4.93 -1.36
N ILE A 58 16.11 5.34 -2.57
CA ILE A 58 17.14 6.38 -2.79
C ILE A 58 16.70 7.71 -2.16
N LEU A 59 15.38 7.93 -2.06
CA LEU A 59 14.79 9.14 -1.53
C LEU A 59 14.87 9.20 0.00
N SER A 60 15.33 10.35 0.49
CA SER A 60 15.23 10.76 1.88
C SER A 60 13.77 10.89 2.32
N LYS A 61 13.57 10.91 3.64
CA LYS A 61 12.23 11.08 4.24
C LYS A 61 11.57 12.39 3.81
N GLU A 62 12.37 13.45 3.68
CA GLU A 62 11.91 14.78 3.28
C GLU A 62 11.47 14.77 1.81
N GLU A 63 12.28 14.21 0.91
CA GLU A 63 11.91 14.08 -0.52
C GLU A 63 10.63 13.26 -0.71
N LYS A 64 10.46 12.17 0.05
CA LYS A 64 9.20 11.40 0.04
C LYS A 64 8.01 12.26 0.43
N SER A 65 8.15 13.08 1.47
CA SER A 65 7.04 13.92 1.95
C SER A 65 6.65 14.99 0.93
N ILE A 66 7.64 15.59 0.25
CA ILE A 66 7.40 16.57 -0.82
C ILE A 66 6.68 15.90 -1.99
N LEU A 67 7.13 14.70 -2.38
CA LEU A 67 6.51 13.94 -3.45
C LEU A 67 5.05 13.56 -3.12
N GLU A 68 4.79 13.13 -1.88
CA GLU A 68 3.43 12.82 -1.41
C GLU A 68 2.51 14.04 -1.47
N ILE A 69 2.98 15.21 -1.05
CA ILE A 69 2.20 16.46 -1.13
C ILE A 69 1.89 16.78 -2.59
N TRP A 70 2.91 16.75 -3.45
CA TRP A 70 2.75 17.08 -4.86
C TRP A 70 1.78 16.13 -5.57
N ILE A 71 1.85 14.82 -5.31
CA ILE A 71 0.91 13.84 -5.86
C ILE A 71 -0.53 14.14 -5.41
N LYS A 72 -0.73 14.47 -4.13
CA LYS A 72 -2.07 14.81 -3.61
C LYS A 72 -2.63 16.06 -4.29
N GLU A 73 -1.82 17.11 -4.41
CA GLU A 73 -2.24 18.34 -5.09
C GLU A 73 -2.58 18.11 -6.57
N MET A 74 -1.79 17.29 -7.26
CA MET A 74 -2.04 16.93 -8.66
C MET A 74 -3.35 16.13 -8.80
N LEU A 75 -3.61 15.20 -7.89
CA LEU A 75 -4.85 14.42 -7.88
C LEU A 75 -6.06 15.30 -7.59
N ASP A 76 -5.99 16.20 -6.61
CA ASP A 76 -7.10 17.10 -6.27
C ASP A 76 -7.45 18.02 -7.45
N LYS A 77 -6.43 18.59 -8.10
CA LYS A 77 -6.63 19.40 -9.32
C LYS A 77 -7.27 18.57 -10.43
N TYR A 78 -6.76 17.36 -10.68
CA TYR A 78 -7.29 16.50 -11.74
C TYR A 78 -8.75 16.08 -11.47
N ILE A 79 -9.08 15.73 -10.23
CA ILE A 79 -10.45 15.36 -9.82
C ILE A 79 -11.40 16.54 -10.02
N ASN A 80 -10.96 17.77 -9.69
CA ASN A 80 -11.78 18.96 -9.87
C ASN A 80 -12.04 19.24 -11.37
N VAL A 81 -11.00 19.17 -12.20
CA VAL A 81 -11.14 19.31 -13.66
C VAL A 81 -12.07 18.22 -14.22
N ALA A 82 -11.93 16.97 -13.77
CA ALA A 82 -12.79 15.88 -14.21
C ALA A 82 -14.26 16.11 -13.85
N LYS A 83 -14.55 16.65 -12.66
CA LYS A 83 -15.93 17.01 -12.24
C LYS A 83 -16.50 18.16 -13.07
N GLU A 84 -15.72 19.18 -13.36
CA GLU A 84 -16.12 20.30 -14.22
C GLU A 84 -16.45 19.82 -15.63
N VAL A 85 -15.59 18.98 -16.21
CA VAL A 85 -15.83 18.37 -17.53
C VAL A 85 -17.07 17.49 -17.50
N ALA A 86 -17.25 16.65 -16.48
CA ALA A 86 -18.41 15.78 -16.37
C ALA A 86 -19.74 16.53 -16.25
N THR A 87 -19.75 17.67 -15.57
CA THR A 87 -20.95 18.51 -15.39
C THR A 87 -21.22 19.44 -16.58
N SER A 88 -20.21 19.69 -17.42
CA SER A 88 -20.29 20.57 -18.58
C SER A 88 -21.45 20.21 -19.53
N PRO A 89 -22.28 21.18 -19.94
CA PRO A 89 -23.33 20.97 -20.93
C PRO A 89 -22.81 20.41 -22.26
N VAL A 90 -21.60 20.82 -22.66
CA VAL A 90 -20.95 20.37 -23.90
C VAL A 90 -20.64 18.87 -23.82
N TRP A 91 -20.10 18.41 -22.69
CA TRP A 91 -19.77 17.00 -22.48
C TRP A 91 -21.02 16.11 -22.45
N LYS A 92 -22.09 16.59 -21.79
CA LYS A 92 -23.39 15.90 -21.78
C LYS A 92 -23.98 15.77 -23.19
N ALA A 93 -23.95 16.85 -23.97
CA ALA A 93 -24.43 16.83 -25.35
C ALA A 93 -23.60 15.90 -26.25
N TYR A 94 -22.27 15.89 -26.09
CA TYR A 94 -21.37 14.98 -26.80
C TYR A 94 -21.70 13.51 -26.49
N ASN A 95 -21.85 13.16 -25.20
CA ASN A 95 -22.17 11.79 -24.80
C ASN A 95 -23.57 11.35 -25.25
N ALA A 96 -24.56 12.24 -25.22
CA ALA A 96 -25.90 11.96 -25.74
C ALA A 96 -25.86 11.61 -27.24
N LYS A 97 -25.12 12.41 -28.04
CA LYS A 97 -24.92 12.13 -29.48
C LYS A 97 -24.22 10.79 -29.71
N LYS A 98 -23.20 10.48 -28.91
CA LYS A 98 -22.45 9.21 -29.00
C LYS A 98 -23.35 8.00 -28.72
N GLU A 99 -24.22 8.08 -27.71
CA GLU A 99 -25.18 7.02 -27.40
C GLU A 99 -26.27 6.88 -28.47
N GLU A 100 -26.75 7.99 -29.02
CA GLU A 100 -27.71 7.96 -30.13
C GLU A 100 -27.13 7.27 -31.38
N GLN A 101 -25.86 7.55 -31.70
CA GLN A 101 -25.17 6.90 -32.83
C GLN A 101 -25.03 5.39 -32.61
N LYS A 102 -24.65 4.95 -31.41
CA LYS A 102 -24.61 3.51 -31.07
C LYS A 102 -25.96 2.84 -31.25
N ARG A 103 -27.05 3.47 -30.76
CA ARG A 103 -28.43 2.97 -30.93
C ARG A 103 -28.81 2.84 -32.40
N LYS A 104 -28.49 3.84 -33.22
CA LYS A 104 -28.72 3.80 -34.68
C LYS A 104 -27.93 2.66 -35.34
N GLN A 105 -26.70 2.44 -34.92
CA GLN A 105 -25.86 1.38 -35.46
C GLN A 105 -26.38 -0.03 -35.10
N ILE A 106 -26.85 -0.22 -33.86
CA ILE A 106 -27.47 -1.48 -33.41
C ILE A 106 -28.73 -1.77 -34.22
N ARG A 107 -29.62 -0.77 -34.37
CA ARG A 107 -30.86 -0.93 -35.16
C ARG A 107 -30.57 -1.29 -36.61
N ARG A 108 -29.59 -0.65 -37.25
CA ARG A 108 -29.17 -0.97 -38.62
C ARG A 108 -28.64 -2.40 -38.75
N LYS A 109 -27.85 -2.87 -37.78
CA LYS A 109 -27.35 -4.25 -37.75
C LYS A 109 -28.48 -5.27 -37.55
N ALA A 110 -29.47 -4.95 -36.72
CA ALA A 110 -30.60 -5.83 -36.46
C ALA A 110 -31.56 -5.99 -37.65
N ILE A 111 -31.64 -4.98 -38.55
CA ILE A 111 -32.45 -5.02 -39.78
C ILE A 111 -31.72 -5.75 -40.92
N ALA A 112 -30.39 -5.89 -40.83
CA ALA A 112 -29.56 -6.51 -41.86
C ALA A 112 -29.31 -8.03 -41.64
N CYS A 113 -29.87 -8.62 -40.57
CA CYS A 113 -29.98 -10.07 -40.34
C CYS A 113 -31.40 -10.52 -40.65
#